data_AF-A0A7C7CVM1-F1
#
_entry.id   AF-A0A7C7CVM1-F1
#
_cell.length_a   1.000
_cell.length_b   1.000
_cell.length_c   1.000
_cell.angle_alpha   90.00
_cell.angle_beta   90.00
_cell.angle_gamma   90.00
#
_symmetry.space_group_name_H-M   'P 1'
#
loop_
_entity.id
_entity.type
_entity.pdbx_description
1 polymer ?
#
loop_
_entity_poly.entity_id
_entity_poly.type
_entity_poly.pdbx_seq_one_letter_code
_entity_poly.pdbx_strand_id
1 'polypeptide(L)'
;MDNSGWWTIPKEISKNGKPHRVFLSPKANEVITLAKELLPESDWVFPSPRTGKPFIGSSIDHALRDIKAQEIIKVDFTPHDLRRTASSMMTSMGIPLLTVSKILNHSAAGVTAKHYDHYAYDKEKQAAMRAWDRKLNQILTDPNKVKSKQSPAKPKNTMPKKILTNKKKEKKNEVITYEQFLINNKLKDLSKKQSKR
;
A
#
# COMPACT_ATOMS: atom_id res chain seq x y z
N MET A 1 15.78 10.58 2.44
CA MET A 1 14.96 9.69 3.30
C MET A 1 15.93 8.96 4.19
N ASP A 2 15.67 8.92 5.48
CA ASP A 2 16.41 8.05 6.37
C ASP A 2 16.23 6.60 5.90
N ASN A 3 17.29 5.80 5.87
CA ASN A 3 17.24 4.38 5.47
C ASN A 3 16.40 3.51 6.43
N SER A 4 15.64 4.11 7.36
CA SER A 4 14.79 3.43 8.32
C SER A 4 13.48 2.89 7.70
N GLY A 5 13.13 3.35 6.49
CA GLY A 5 11.88 2.99 5.81
C GLY A 5 10.64 3.69 6.37
N TRP A 6 10.82 4.76 7.16
CA TRP A 6 9.73 5.53 7.73
C TRP A 6 9.58 6.87 7.05
N TRP A 7 8.36 7.21 6.64
CA TRP A 7 8.01 8.56 6.26
C TRP A 7 7.37 9.28 7.43
N THR A 8 7.94 10.42 7.81
CA THR A 8 7.45 11.24 8.93
C THR A 8 6.89 12.55 8.39
N ILE A 9 5.62 12.80 8.70
CA ILE A 9 4.93 14.07 8.52
C ILE A 9 5.08 14.86 9.83
N PRO A 10 5.82 15.99 9.82
CA PRO A 10 6.06 16.77 11.02
C PRO A 10 4.77 17.48 11.47
N LYS A 11 4.70 17.88 12.74
CA LYS A 11 3.46 18.39 13.36
C LYS A 11 2.96 19.67 12.70
N GLU A 12 3.87 20.45 12.14
CA GLU A 12 3.67 21.75 11.52
C GLU A 12 2.76 21.65 10.28
N ILE A 13 2.75 20.50 9.62
CA ILE A 13 1.94 20.25 8.42
C ILE A 13 0.91 19.13 8.60
N SER A 14 0.85 18.53 9.79
CA SER A 14 -0.11 17.47 10.11
C SER A 14 -1.47 18.07 10.48
N LYS A 15 -2.56 17.53 9.91
CA LYS A 15 -3.94 18.01 10.14
C LYS A 15 -4.36 18.05 11.61
N ASN A 16 -3.77 17.19 12.45
CA ASN A 16 -4.13 17.07 13.87
C ASN A 16 -3.09 17.70 14.83
N GLY A 17 -2.10 18.43 14.30
CA GLY A 17 -1.06 19.08 15.09
C GLY A 17 -0.13 18.10 15.82
N LYS A 18 -0.15 16.81 15.48
CA LYS A 18 0.75 15.78 16.02
C LYS A 18 1.64 15.23 14.91
N PRO A 19 2.93 14.93 15.18
CA PRO A 19 3.76 14.22 14.22
C PRO A 19 3.12 12.89 13.87
N HIS A 20 3.14 12.55 12.58
CA HIS A 20 2.58 11.29 12.10
C HIS A 20 3.61 10.59 11.22
N ARG A 21 3.93 9.34 11.55
CA ARG A 21 4.84 8.53 10.75
C ARG A 21 4.20 7.24 10.26
N VAL A 22 4.49 6.90 9.01
CA VAL A 22 4.01 5.71 8.31
C VAL A 22 5.22 4.92 7.81
N PHE A 23 5.19 3.61 7.97
CA PHE A 23 6.21 2.74 7.41
C PHE A 23 5.97 2.57 5.91
N LEU A 24 6.94 2.96 5.10
CA LEU A 24 6.92 2.75 3.65
C LEU A 24 7.27 1.28 3.38
N SER A 25 6.30 0.55 2.83
CA SER A 25 6.53 -0.84 2.46
C SER A 25 7.51 -0.96 1.28
N PRO A 26 8.09 -2.15 1.03
CA PRO A 26 8.96 -2.36 -0.13
C PRO A 26 8.34 -1.89 -1.45
N LYS A 27 7.07 -2.22 -1.73
CA LYS A 27 6.37 -1.76 -2.95
C LYS A 27 6.17 -0.24 -2.98
N ALA A 28 5.89 0.39 -1.83
CA ALA A 28 5.78 1.84 -1.75
C ALA A 28 7.13 2.53 -2.04
N ASN A 29 8.23 1.99 -1.50
CA ASN A 29 9.57 2.49 -1.77
C ASN A 29 9.94 2.32 -3.25
N GLU A 30 9.60 1.19 -3.87
CA GLU A 30 9.82 0.98 -5.31
C GLU A 30 9.14 2.07 -6.16
N VAL A 31 7.87 2.39 -5.88
CA VAL A 31 7.14 3.47 -6.57
C VAL A 31 7.79 4.84 -6.33
N ILE A 32 8.21 5.13 -5.10
CA ILE A 32 8.86 6.42 -4.76
C ILE A 32 10.23 6.54 -5.44
N THR A 33 11.01 5.46 -5.49
CA THR A 33 12.29 5.43 -6.18
C THR A 33 12.10 5.69 -7.67
N LEU A 34 11.17 4.97 -8.32
CA LEU A 34 10.84 5.19 -9.73
C LEU A 34 10.40 6.64 -9.99
N ALA A 35 9.57 7.22 -9.13
CA ALA A 35 9.12 8.60 -9.28
C ALA A 35 10.28 9.61 -9.22
N LYS A 36 11.27 9.38 -8.35
CA LYS A 36 12.47 10.23 -8.25
C LYS A 36 13.41 10.05 -9.43
N GLU A 37 13.57 8.82 -9.92
CA GLU A 37 14.40 8.54 -11.10
C GLU A 37 13.87 9.21 -12.37
N LEU A 38 12.54 9.36 -12.47
CA LEU A 38 11.92 10.09 -13.59
C LEU A 38 12.27 11.57 -13.60
N LEU A 39 12.50 12.18 -12.43
CA LEU A 39 12.74 13.63 -12.26
C LEU A 39 13.79 13.89 -11.18
N PRO A 40 15.09 13.60 -11.44
CA PRO A 40 16.15 13.60 -10.43
C PRO A 40 16.45 14.99 -9.87
N GLU A 41 16.25 16.05 -10.67
CA GLU A 41 16.52 17.45 -10.29
C GLU A 41 15.37 18.09 -9.48
N SER A 42 14.30 17.36 -9.19
CA SER A 42 13.13 17.89 -8.49
C SER A 42 13.25 17.74 -6.97
N ASP A 43 13.00 18.83 -6.24
CA ASP A 43 12.84 18.79 -4.78
C ASP A 43 11.62 17.96 -4.32
N TRP A 44 10.66 17.74 -5.21
CA TRP A 44 9.42 17.01 -4.93
C TRP A 44 9.45 15.60 -5.52
N VAL A 45 8.89 14.62 -4.80
CA VAL A 45 8.72 13.24 -5.30
C VAL A 45 7.76 13.19 -6.49
N PHE A 46 6.72 14.02 -6.47
CA PHE A 46 5.72 14.12 -7.53
C PHE A 46 5.52 15.60 -7.91
N PRO A 47 6.39 16.16 -8.76
CA PRO A 47 6.26 17.54 -9.23
C PRO A 47 5.30 17.64 -10.41
N SER A 48 4.66 18.80 -10.54
CA SER A 48 3.90 19.18 -11.72
C SER A 48 4.84 19.34 -12.92
N PRO A 49 4.62 18.64 -14.04
CA PRO A 49 5.45 18.79 -15.24
C PRO A 49 5.34 20.19 -15.85
N ARG A 50 4.29 20.95 -15.52
CA ARG A 50 4.06 22.30 -16.02
C ARG A 50 4.70 23.39 -15.15
N THR A 51 4.82 23.18 -13.84
CA THR A 51 5.20 24.25 -12.90
C THR A 51 6.39 23.91 -12.00
N GLY A 52 6.85 22.66 -11.97
CA GLY A 52 7.90 22.19 -11.05
C GLY A 52 7.49 22.15 -9.56
N LYS A 53 6.29 22.66 -9.22
CA LYS A 53 5.72 22.69 -7.87
C LYS A 53 5.10 21.33 -7.52
N PRO A 54 4.88 21.00 -6.23
CA PRO A 54 4.29 19.72 -5.86
C PRO A 54 2.89 19.57 -6.44
N PHE A 55 2.47 18.34 -6.71
CA PHE A 55 1.08 18.06 -7.07
C PHE A 55 0.11 18.62 -6.04
N ILE A 56 -1.00 19.16 -6.55
CA ILE A 56 -2.15 19.57 -5.75
C ILE A 56 -3.19 18.45 -5.78
N GLY A 57 -4.14 18.45 -4.84
CA GLY A 57 -5.13 17.37 -4.72
C GLY A 57 -5.86 17.03 -6.03
N SER A 58 -6.25 18.06 -6.79
CA SER A 58 -6.94 17.89 -8.08
C SER A 58 -6.10 17.24 -9.17
N SER A 59 -4.77 17.22 -9.05
CA SER A 59 -3.89 16.52 -10.00
C SER A 59 -4.15 15.00 -10.01
N ILE A 60 -4.47 14.42 -8.86
CA ILE A 60 -4.78 12.98 -8.75
C ILE A 60 -6.16 12.70 -9.37
N ASP A 61 -7.13 13.56 -9.12
CA ASP A 61 -8.48 13.42 -9.69
C ASP A 61 -8.46 13.52 -11.22
N HIS A 62 -7.64 14.42 -11.77
CA HIS A 62 -7.44 14.52 -13.23
C HIS A 62 -6.76 13.27 -13.79
N ALA A 63 -5.70 12.78 -13.14
CA ALA A 63 -5.03 11.55 -13.58
C ALA A 63 -6.00 10.35 -13.61
N LEU A 64 -6.89 10.23 -12.62
CA LEU A 64 -7.92 9.17 -12.62
C LEU A 64 -8.94 9.33 -13.76
N ARG A 65 -9.35 10.57 -14.08
CA ARG A 65 -10.23 10.84 -15.23
C ARG A 65 -9.56 10.44 -16.54
N ASP A 66 -8.27 10.77 -16.70
CA ASP A 66 -7.51 10.45 -17.92
C ASP A 66 -7.36 8.93 -18.09
N ILE A 67 -7.03 8.21 -17.01
CA ILE A 67 -6.94 6.74 -17.00
C ILE A 67 -8.30 6.10 -17.34
N LYS A 68 -9.40 6.66 -16.84
CA LYS A 68 -10.76 6.21 -17.17
C LYS A 68 -11.10 6.47 -18.63
N ALA A 69 -10.79 7.65 -19.16
CA ALA A 69 -11.01 8.00 -20.57
C ALA A 69 -10.23 7.11 -21.54
N GLN A 70 -9.06 6.63 -21.12
CA GLN A 70 -8.25 5.65 -21.85
C GLN A 70 -8.73 4.19 -21.68
N GLU A 71 -9.84 3.96 -20.97
CA GLU A 71 -10.40 2.64 -20.64
C GLU A 71 -9.43 1.67 -19.95
N ILE A 72 -8.35 2.19 -19.35
CA ILE A 72 -7.33 1.39 -18.64
C ILE A 72 -7.93 0.77 -17.37
N ILE A 73 -8.77 1.55 -16.67
CA ILE A 73 -9.54 1.10 -15.51
C ILE A 73 -11.03 1.23 -15.82
N LYS A 74 -11.76 0.12 -15.69
CA LYS A 74 -13.20 0.01 -16.00
C LYS A 74 -14.11 0.21 -14.78
N VAL A 75 -13.52 0.60 -13.65
CA VAL A 75 -14.22 0.75 -12.37
C VAL A 75 -14.09 2.20 -11.92
N ASP A 76 -15.20 2.76 -11.47
CA ASP A 76 -15.23 4.10 -10.90
C ASP A 76 -14.80 4.07 -9.43
N PHE A 77 -13.77 4.85 -9.11
CA PHE A 77 -13.29 5.02 -7.75
C PHE A 77 -12.58 6.37 -7.59
N THR A 78 -12.53 6.85 -6.35
CA THR A 78 -11.79 8.05 -5.95
C THR A 78 -10.52 7.64 -5.19
N PRO A 79 -9.54 8.55 -5.00
CA PRO A 79 -8.38 8.27 -4.16
C PRO A 79 -8.77 7.87 -2.73
N HIS A 80 -9.91 8.36 -2.23
CA HIS A 80 -10.43 8.02 -0.91
C HIS A 80 -10.89 6.56 -0.83
N ASP A 81 -11.40 5.99 -1.92
CA ASP A 81 -11.84 4.59 -1.97
C ASP A 81 -10.65 3.63 -1.90
N LEU A 82 -9.48 4.01 -2.45
CA LEU A 82 -8.25 3.22 -2.27
C LEU A 82 -7.86 3.11 -0.80
N ARG A 83 -7.98 4.22 -0.05
CA ARG A 83 -7.70 4.25 1.38
C ARG A 83 -8.71 3.39 2.18
N ARG A 84 -10.00 3.46 1.85
CA ARG A 84 -11.03 2.61 2.47
C ARG A 84 -10.82 1.13 2.17
N THR A 85 -10.43 0.82 0.93
CA THR A 85 -10.10 -0.55 0.49
C THR A 85 -8.91 -1.09 1.27
N ALA A 86 -7.80 -0.34 1.36
CA ALA A 86 -6.64 -0.77 2.14
C ALA A 86 -6.99 -0.98 3.61
N SER A 87 -7.76 -0.07 4.22
CA SER A 87 -8.24 -0.21 5.60
C SER A 87 -9.04 -1.49 5.81
N SER A 88 -10.04 -1.72 4.95
CA SER A 88 -10.95 -2.87 5.05
C SER A 88 -10.21 -4.19 4.85
N MET A 89 -9.30 -4.24 3.89
CA MET A 89 -8.48 -5.42 3.63
C MET A 89 -7.48 -5.70 4.75
N MET A 90 -6.85 -4.66 5.32
CA MET A 90 -5.99 -4.83 6.50
C MET A 90 -6.78 -5.42 7.67
N THR A 91 -7.97 -4.89 7.96
CA THR A 91 -8.82 -5.44 9.03
C THR A 91 -9.29 -6.85 8.73
N SER A 92 -9.63 -7.19 7.48
CA SER A 92 -10.02 -8.56 7.10
C SER A 92 -8.87 -9.57 7.21
N MET A 93 -7.62 -9.10 7.20
CA MET A 93 -6.43 -9.91 7.47
C MET A 93 -6.16 -10.12 8.97
N GLY A 94 -7.04 -9.63 9.84
CA GLY A 94 -6.89 -9.71 11.30
C GLY A 94 -6.03 -8.61 11.91
N ILE A 95 -5.63 -7.59 11.13
CA ILE A 95 -4.87 -6.46 11.69
C ILE A 95 -5.82 -5.65 12.60
N PRO A 96 -5.44 -5.36 13.85
CA PRO A 96 -6.31 -4.64 14.77
C PRO A 96 -6.72 -3.27 14.21
N LEU A 97 -8.01 -2.94 14.36
CA LEU A 97 -8.56 -1.66 13.89
C LEU A 97 -7.80 -0.46 14.49
N LEU A 98 -7.34 -0.56 15.75
CA LEU A 98 -6.51 0.47 16.37
C LEU A 98 -5.21 0.71 15.58
N THR A 99 -4.52 -0.35 15.18
CA THR A 99 -3.31 -0.25 14.37
C THR A 99 -3.60 0.40 13.02
N VAL A 100 -4.65 -0.04 12.33
CA VAL A 100 -5.07 0.56 11.05
C VAL A 100 -5.42 2.04 11.23
N SER A 101 -6.18 2.38 12.27
CA SER A 101 -6.53 3.76 12.64
C SER A 101 -5.30 4.64 12.84
N LYS A 102 -4.26 4.12 13.50
CA LYS A 102 -2.97 4.82 13.69
C LYS A 102 -2.19 4.97 12.38
N ILE A 103 -2.17 3.98 11.49
CA ILE A 103 -1.59 4.10 10.13
C ILE A 103 -2.28 5.22 9.35
N LEU A 104 -3.60 5.28 9.50
CA LEU A 104 -4.46 6.24 8.82
C LEU A 104 -4.41 7.65 9.45
N ASN A 105 -3.69 7.87 10.55
CA ASN A 105 -3.69 9.14 11.29
C ASN A 105 -5.09 9.59 11.76
N HIS A 106 -5.97 8.64 12.07
CA HIS A 106 -7.27 8.97 12.64
C HIS A 106 -7.09 9.47 14.09
N SER A 107 -7.83 10.50 14.45
CA SER A 107 -7.86 11.02 15.81
C SER A 107 -8.45 9.98 16.76
N ALA A 108 -7.84 9.84 17.94
CA ALA A 108 -8.36 8.97 18.99
C ALA A 108 -9.75 9.46 19.45
N ALA A 109 -10.71 8.54 19.54
CA ALA A 109 -12.02 8.82 20.11
C ALA A 109 -11.95 8.70 21.65
N GLY A 110 -12.50 9.68 22.35
CA GLY A 110 -12.58 9.70 23.82
C GLY A 110 -11.41 10.36 24.54
N VAL A 111 -11.69 10.90 25.74
CA VAL A 111 -10.73 11.65 26.56
C VAL A 111 -9.55 10.78 26.97
N THR A 112 -9.79 9.52 27.33
CA THR A 112 -8.76 8.60 27.80
C THR A 112 -7.71 8.30 26.72
N ALA A 113 -8.14 7.94 25.51
CA ALA A 113 -7.22 7.68 24.40
C ALA A 113 -6.50 8.95 23.93
N LYS A 114 -7.11 10.14 24.11
CA LYS A 114 -6.44 11.41 23.80
C LYS A 114 -5.29 11.74 24.76
N HIS A 115 -5.44 11.42 26.05
CA HIS A 115 -4.50 11.84 27.10
C HIS A 115 -3.50 10.75 27.51
N TYR A 116 -3.85 9.47 27.42
CA TYR A 116 -3.00 8.38 27.95
C TYR A 116 -2.32 7.55 26.86
N ASP A 117 -2.80 7.61 25.62
CA ASP A 117 -2.21 6.84 24.53
C ASP A 117 -1.08 7.61 23.84
N HIS A 118 0.09 7.58 24.48
CA HIS A 118 1.34 8.14 23.96
C HIS A 118 2.15 7.16 23.10
N TYR A 119 1.71 5.91 22.99
CA TYR A 119 2.44 4.91 22.24
C TYR A 119 2.31 5.17 20.74
N ALA A 120 3.44 5.18 20.02
CA ALA A 120 3.47 5.49 18.59
C ALA A 120 2.94 4.35 17.71
N TYR A 121 2.83 3.13 18.26
CA TYR A 121 2.48 1.89 17.56
C TYR A 121 3.41 1.57 16.39
N ASP A 122 4.68 2.01 16.43
CA ASP A 122 5.56 1.87 15.27
C ASP A 122 5.81 0.40 14.91
N LYS A 123 5.95 -0.49 15.90
CA LYS A 123 6.14 -1.93 15.65
C LYS A 123 4.92 -2.55 14.97
N GLU A 124 3.73 -2.21 15.45
CA GLU A 124 2.45 -2.71 14.94
C GLU A 124 2.16 -2.16 13.55
N LYS A 125 2.37 -0.85 13.33
CA LYS A 125 2.24 -0.20 12.03
C LYS A 125 3.20 -0.83 11.01
N GLN A 126 4.45 -1.07 11.38
CA GLN A 126 5.43 -1.70 10.50
C GLN A 126 5.01 -3.13 10.13
N ALA A 127 4.59 -3.94 11.11
CA ALA A 127 4.10 -5.30 10.87
C ALA A 127 2.86 -5.30 9.94
N ALA A 128 1.91 -4.41 10.18
CA ALA A 128 0.72 -4.23 9.37
C ALA A 128 1.04 -3.80 7.94
N MET A 129 1.90 -2.80 7.74
CA MET A 129 2.31 -2.35 6.41
C MET A 129 3.08 -3.43 5.64
N ARG A 130 3.90 -4.24 6.31
CA ARG A 130 4.56 -5.40 5.69
C ARG A 130 3.57 -6.50 5.31
N ALA A 131 2.56 -6.76 6.14
CA ALA A 131 1.51 -7.73 5.81
C ALA A 131 0.68 -7.26 4.62
N TRP A 132 0.29 -5.98 4.60
CA TRP A 132 -0.41 -5.37 3.49
C TRP A 132 0.40 -5.44 2.19
N ASP A 133 1.70 -5.16 2.22
CA ASP A 133 2.59 -5.28 1.06
C ASP A 133 2.59 -6.70 0.46
N ARG A 134 2.67 -7.74 1.30
CA ARG A 134 2.56 -9.13 0.85
C ARG A 134 1.22 -9.40 0.19
N LYS A 135 0.12 -8.92 0.78
CA LYS A 135 -1.23 -9.08 0.22
C LYS A 135 -1.36 -8.35 -1.12
N LEU A 136 -0.83 -7.14 -1.22
CA LEU A 136 -0.82 -6.36 -2.45
C LEU A 136 -0.05 -7.09 -3.55
N ASN A 137 1.14 -7.62 -3.23
CA ASN A 137 1.92 -8.41 -4.17
C ASN A 137 1.14 -9.65 -4.65
N GLN A 138 0.44 -10.37 -3.76
CA GLN A 138 -0.42 -11.49 -4.16
C GLN A 138 -1.51 -11.05 -5.15
N ILE A 139 -2.14 -9.89 -4.95
CA ILE A 139 -3.16 -9.35 -5.86
C ILE A 139 -2.56 -9.00 -7.23
N LEU A 140 -1.34 -8.46 -7.24
CA LEU A 140 -0.64 -8.09 -8.47
C LEU A 140 -0.14 -9.31 -9.26
N THR A 141 0.26 -10.38 -8.55
CA THR A 141 0.80 -11.60 -9.17
C THR A 141 -0.25 -12.69 -9.39
N ASP A 142 -1.51 -12.48 -9.01
CA ASP A 142 -2.56 -13.50 -9.13
C ASP A 142 -2.75 -13.94 -10.60
N PRO A 143 -2.35 -15.18 -10.97
CA PRO A 143 -2.40 -15.65 -12.34
C PRO A 143 -3.83 -15.77 -12.88
N ASN A 144 -4.84 -15.87 -12.00
CA ASN A 144 -6.24 -15.94 -12.41
C ASN A 144 -6.78 -14.58 -12.88
N LYS A 145 -6.17 -13.45 -12.48
CA LYS A 145 -6.47 -12.13 -13.06
C LYS A 145 -5.75 -11.89 -14.38
N VAL A 146 -4.55 -12.44 -14.56
CA VAL A 146 -3.78 -12.32 -15.82
C VAL A 146 -4.49 -13.05 -16.98
N LYS A 147 -5.15 -14.19 -16.71
CA LYS A 147 -5.92 -14.94 -17.73
C LYS A 147 -7.20 -14.23 -18.22
N SER A 148 -7.77 -13.31 -17.43
CA SER A 148 -8.95 -12.52 -17.85
C SER A 148 -8.61 -11.35 -18.78
N LYS A 149 -7.32 -11.04 -18.98
CA LYS A 149 -6.83 -9.92 -19.83
C LYS A 149 -6.33 -10.35 -21.21
N GLN A 150 -6.52 -11.61 -21.62
CA GLN A 150 -6.16 -12.09 -22.95
C GLN A 150 -7.33 -12.86 -23.60
N SER A 151 -8.31 -12.13 -24.12
CA SER A 151 -8.97 -12.55 -25.38
C SER A 151 -8.32 -11.74 -26.50
N PRO A 152 -7.53 -12.36 -27.39
CA PRO A 152 -6.99 -11.66 -28.54
C PRO A 152 -8.12 -11.44 -29.55
N ALA A 153 -8.29 -10.19 -30.00
CA ALA A 153 -8.90 -9.93 -31.30
C ALA A 153 -8.11 -10.71 -32.36
N LYS A 154 -8.78 -11.60 -33.10
CA LYS A 154 -8.20 -12.42 -34.18
C LYS A 154 -7.42 -11.54 -35.17
N PRO A 155 -6.13 -11.81 -35.45
CA PRO A 155 -5.56 -11.50 -36.75
C PRO A 155 -5.80 -12.68 -37.71
N LYS A 156 -6.12 -12.36 -38.95
CA LYS A 156 -6.25 -13.33 -40.04
C LYS A 156 -4.85 -13.81 -40.49
N ASN A 157 -4.73 -15.13 -40.62
CA ASN A 157 -3.83 -15.94 -41.45
C ASN A 157 -2.31 -16.10 -41.16
N THR A 158 -1.94 -17.39 -41.27
CA THR A 158 -0.66 -18.04 -41.67
C THR A 158 0.40 -18.40 -40.62
N MET A 159 0.67 -19.72 -40.54
CA MET A 159 1.72 -20.46 -39.80
C MET A 159 3.04 -20.57 -40.62
N PRO A 160 4.20 -21.14 -40.14
CA PRO A 160 4.36 -22.10 -39.02
C PRO A 160 5.57 -21.96 -38.04
N LYS A 161 5.35 -22.58 -36.86
CA LYS A 161 6.20 -23.28 -35.86
C LYS A 161 7.74 -23.09 -35.78
N LYS A 162 8.23 -22.84 -34.55
CA LYS A 162 9.37 -23.58 -33.95
C LYS A 162 9.30 -23.62 -32.41
N ILE A 163 9.60 -24.78 -31.85
CA ILE A 163 9.55 -25.18 -30.44
C ILE A 163 10.86 -24.78 -29.74
N LEU A 164 10.81 -24.25 -28.51
CA LEU A 164 11.87 -24.49 -27.54
C LEU A 164 11.33 -24.41 -26.10
N THR A 165 11.31 -25.57 -25.44
CA THR A 165 11.05 -25.75 -24.01
C THR A 165 12.22 -25.25 -23.19
N ASN A 166 11.99 -24.63 -22.02
CA ASN A 166 12.89 -24.80 -20.89
C ASN A 166 12.20 -24.54 -19.54
N LYS A 167 12.17 -25.58 -18.70
CA LYS A 167 11.74 -25.58 -17.30
C LYS A 167 12.77 -24.83 -16.43
N LYS A 168 12.33 -23.99 -15.50
CA LYS A 168 13.15 -23.59 -14.34
C LYS A 168 12.31 -23.60 -13.05
N LYS A 169 12.95 -24.14 -12.01
CA LYS A 169 12.40 -24.60 -10.72
C LYS A 169 11.83 -23.46 -9.86
N GLU A 170 10.62 -23.65 -9.35
CA GLU A 170 10.00 -22.82 -8.31
C GLU A 170 10.68 -23.04 -6.96
N LYS A 171 11.14 -21.97 -6.30
CA LYS A 171 11.37 -21.95 -4.86
C LYS A 171 10.04 -21.58 -4.19
N LYS A 172 9.51 -22.49 -3.37
CA LYS A 172 8.29 -22.28 -2.58
C LYS A 172 8.53 -21.14 -1.57
N ASN A 173 7.92 -19.98 -1.82
CA ASN A 173 7.75 -18.94 -0.81
C ASN A 173 6.57 -19.32 0.07
N GLU A 174 6.85 -19.99 1.20
CA GLU A 174 5.81 -20.36 2.15
C GLU A 174 5.27 -19.11 2.85
N VAL A 175 3.96 -18.88 2.70
CA VAL A 175 3.28 -17.69 3.23
C VAL A 175 2.95 -17.94 4.70
N ILE A 176 3.48 -17.11 5.59
CA ILE A 176 3.13 -17.16 7.01
C ILE A 176 1.98 -16.21 7.38
N THR A 177 1.06 -16.69 8.23
CA THR A 177 -0.06 -15.95 8.80
C THR A 177 0.40 -14.87 9.80
N TYR A 178 -0.48 -13.93 10.17
CA TYR A 178 -0.18 -12.93 11.20
C TYR A 178 0.17 -13.57 12.55
N GLU A 179 -0.56 -14.61 12.94
CA GLU A 179 -0.26 -15.42 14.12
C GLU A 179 1.15 -16.03 14.04
N GLN A 180 1.49 -16.63 12.90
CA GLN A 180 2.83 -17.18 12.68
C GLN A 180 3.91 -16.09 12.69
N PHE A 181 3.63 -14.88 12.21
CA PHE A 181 4.54 -13.75 12.32
C PHE A 181 4.76 -13.31 13.77
N LEU A 182 3.68 -13.22 14.57
CA LEU A 182 3.79 -12.89 16.00
C LEU A 182 4.65 -13.91 16.74
N ILE A 183 4.42 -15.21 16.46
CA ILE A 183 5.21 -16.32 17.01
C ILE A 183 6.68 -16.20 16.60
N ASN A 184 6.95 -16.04 15.31
CA ASN A 184 8.32 -15.97 14.77
C ASN A 184 9.14 -14.79 15.32
N ASN A 185 8.47 -13.74 15.81
CA ASN A 185 9.11 -12.53 16.33
C ASN A 185 8.92 -12.37 17.85
N LYS A 186 8.40 -13.38 18.56
CA LYS A 186 8.12 -13.34 20.01
C LYS A 186 7.25 -12.14 20.43
N LEU A 187 6.29 -11.75 19.60
CA LEU A 187 5.37 -10.64 19.84
C LEU A 187 4.07 -11.14 20.50
N LYS A 188 3.52 -10.37 21.44
CA LYS A 188 2.24 -10.69 22.09
C LYS A 188 1.07 -10.24 21.22
N ASP A 189 0.06 -11.10 21.10
CA ASP A 189 -1.22 -10.73 20.49
C ASP A 189 -2.00 -9.78 21.42
N LEU A 190 -2.17 -8.54 20.98
CA LEU A 190 -2.86 -7.48 21.73
C LEU A 190 -4.34 -7.37 21.35
N SER A 191 -4.82 -8.12 20.35
CA SER A 191 -6.22 -8.10 19.90
C SER A 191 -7.18 -8.76 20.89
N LYS A 192 -6.68 -9.69 21.72
CA LYS A 192 -7.48 -10.45 22.71
C LYS A 192 -7.75 -9.72 24.03
N LYS A 193 -7.29 -8.48 24.20
CA LYS A 193 -7.41 -7.75 25.47
C LYS A 193 -8.73 -6.98 25.70
N GLN A 194 -9.74 -7.12 24.82
CA GLN A 194 -11.01 -6.38 24.96
C GLN A 194 -12.23 -7.22 25.39
N SER A 195 -12.03 -8.26 26.21
CA SER A 195 -13.15 -8.89 26.93
C SER A 195 -12.77 -9.15 28.38
N LYS A 196 -12.90 -8.11 29.22
CA LYS A 196 -13.11 -8.14 30.68
C LYS A 196 -13.06 -6.71 31.21
N ARG A 197 -14.21 -6.03 31.18
CA ARG A 197 -14.77 -5.16 32.22
C ARG A 197 -15.98 -4.42 31.65
#